data_AF-A0A7V6ZQK7-F1
#
_entry.id   AF-A0A7V6ZQK7-F1
#
_cell.length_a   1.000
_cell.length_b   1.000
_cell.length_c   1.000
_cell.angle_alpha   90.00
_cell.angle_beta   90.00
_cell.angle_gamma   90.00
#
_symmetry.space_group_name_H-M   'P 1'
#
loop_
_entity.id
_entity.type
_entity.pdbx_description
1 polymer ?
#
loop_
_entity_poly.entity_id
_entity_poly.type
_entity_poly.pdbx_seq_one_letter_code
_entity_poly.pdbx_strand_id
1 'polypeptide(L)'
;MFKYFPHTDADIQEMLKDVGLSSLDDLFADLPREVLYKGEPDLPEAHSESELRKKLRKLSEKNEKFVCFRGAGSYDVYTPAVIPALTSRQEFLTSYTPYQPEVSQGTLQYIFEFQSLICELTGLDISNASVYDGATAAMEAMFMAIAQTGRKKVLVSSA
;
A
#
# COMPACT_ATOMS: atom_id res chain seq x y z
N MET A 1 -9.22 -4.02 26.08
CA MET A 1 -8.03 -3.33 25.57
C MET A 1 -7.92 -3.58 24.08
N PHE A 2 -7.84 -2.53 23.26
CA PHE A 2 -7.69 -2.68 21.81
C PHE A 2 -6.26 -3.14 21.50
N LYS A 3 -6.10 -4.19 20.71
CA LYS A 3 -4.77 -4.78 20.38
C LYS A 3 -3.87 -3.87 19.54
N TYR A 4 -4.37 -2.75 19.06
CA TYR A 4 -3.64 -1.81 18.20
C TYR A 4 -2.93 -0.70 18.98
N PHE A 5 -3.31 -0.45 20.22
CA PHE A 5 -2.61 0.54 21.05
C PHE A 5 -1.47 -0.17 21.78
N PRO A 6 -0.21 0.27 21.57
CA PRO A 6 0.94 -0.39 22.17
C PRO A 6 1.15 0.01 23.63
N HIS A 7 0.64 1.19 24.04
CA HIS A 7 0.84 1.75 25.37
C HIS A 7 -0.31 1.37 26.31
N THR A 8 0.06 1.03 27.54
CA THR A 8 -0.86 0.89 28.67
C THR A 8 -1.16 2.25 29.30
N ASP A 9 -2.17 2.30 30.17
CA ASP A 9 -2.45 3.52 30.95
C ASP A 9 -1.24 3.94 31.80
N ALA A 10 -0.46 2.98 32.30
CA ALA A 10 0.76 3.26 33.05
C ALA A 10 1.84 3.92 32.19
N ASP A 11 2.07 3.39 30.98
CA ASP A 11 3.02 3.97 30.02
C ASP A 11 2.62 5.41 29.66
N ILE A 12 1.32 5.64 29.41
CA ILE A 12 0.79 6.97 29.10
C ILE A 12 1.04 7.95 30.27
N GLN A 13 0.80 7.54 31.51
CA GLN A 13 1.04 8.40 32.67
C GLN A 13 2.52 8.72 32.88
N GLU A 14 3.41 7.74 32.67
CA GLU A 14 4.86 7.96 32.74
C GLU A 14 5.32 8.96 31.67
N MET A 15 4.90 8.75 30.41
CA MET A 15 5.22 9.65 29.30
C MET A 15 4.71 11.07 29.53
N LEU A 16 3.47 11.24 30.01
CA LEU A 16 2.88 12.55 30.32
C LEU A 16 3.68 13.28 31.41
N LYS A 17 4.07 12.56 32.46
CA LYS A 17 4.89 13.12 33.55
C LYS A 17 6.26 13.61 33.04
N ASP A 18 6.90 12.85 32.15
CA ASP A 18 8.21 13.20 31.60
C ASP A 18 8.17 14.48 30.75
N VAL A 19 7.06 14.70 30.02
CA VAL A 19 6.85 15.94 29.26
C VAL A 19 6.18 17.05 30.08
N GLY A 20 5.90 16.83 31.37
CA GLY A 20 5.32 17.83 32.28
C GLY A 20 3.83 18.13 32.07
N LEU A 21 3.09 17.19 31.47
CA LEU A 21 1.66 17.32 31.18
C LEU A 21 0.82 16.44 32.12
N SER A 22 -0.47 16.77 32.26
CA SER A 22 -1.38 16.06 33.17
C SER A 22 -2.42 15.21 32.43
N SER A 23 -2.67 15.50 31.14
CA SER A 23 -3.66 14.79 30.34
C SER A 23 -3.25 14.68 28.86
N LEU A 24 -3.90 13.76 28.13
CA LEU A 24 -3.74 13.67 26.68
C LEU A 24 -4.23 14.93 25.95
N ASP A 25 -5.24 15.62 26.50
CA ASP A 25 -5.78 16.86 25.92
C ASP A 25 -4.73 17.98 25.94
N ASP A 26 -3.83 17.98 26.94
CA ASP A 26 -2.76 18.96 27.04
C ASP A 26 -1.78 18.90 25.85
N LEU A 27 -1.64 17.72 25.19
CA LEU A 27 -0.79 17.55 24.00
C LEU A 27 -1.29 18.36 22.79
N PHE A 28 -2.56 18.77 22.80
CA PHE A 28 -3.22 19.48 21.71
C PHE A 28 -3.47 20.96 22.04
N ALA A 29 -2.90 21.49 23.13
CA ALA A 29 -3.16 22.86 23.60
C ALA A 29 -2.77 23.95 22.57
N ASP A 30 -1.81 23.67 21.68
CA ASP A 30 -1.37 24.58 20.62
C ASP A 30 -2.33 24.62 19.41
N LEU A 31 -3.29 23.70 19.32
CA LEU A 31 -4.29 23.70 18.25
C LEU A 31 -5.38 24.75 18.54
N PRO A 32 -5.73 25.60 17.56
CA PRO A 32 -6.87 26.49 17.70
C PRO A 32 -8.17 25.70 17.98
N ARG A 33 -8.93 26.11 19.01
CA ARG A 33 -10.13 25.36 19.45
C ARG A 33 -11.22 25.28 18.39
N GLU A 34 -11.18 26.18 17.41
CA GLU A 34 -12.07 26.23 16.26
C GLU A 34 -11.82 25.12 15.22
N VAL A 35 -10.61 24.56 15.16
CA VAL A 35 -10.30 23.44 14.23
C VAL A 35 -10.58 22.08 14.85
N LEU A 36 -10.75 22.01 16.17
CA LEU A 36 -11.08 20.77 16.87
C LEU A 36 -12.53 20.38 16.57
N TYR A 37 -12.71 19.16 16.09
CA TYR A 37 -14.04 18.58 15.92
C TYR A 37 -14.69 18.35 17.29
N LYS A 38 -15.89 18.90 17.47
CA LYS A 38 -16.60 18.91 18.78
C LYS A 38 -17.71 17.88 18.90
N GLY A 39 -17.99 17.16 17.82
CA GLY A 39 -19.00 16.11 17.79
C GLY A 39 -18.39 14.75 18.12
N GLU A 40 -19.25 13.76 18.23
CA GLU A 40 -18.83 12.37 18.10
C GLU A 40 -18.80 11.99 16.61
N PRO A 41 -17.84 11.17 16.16
CA PRO A 41 -17.90 10.61 14.81
C PRO A 41 -19.18 9.78 14.66
N ASP A 42 -19.96 10.04 13.60
CA ASP A 42 -21.12 9.23 13.24
C ASP A 42 -20.67 7.88 12.65
N LEU A 43 -20.21 7.00 13.52
CA LEU A 43 -19.66 5.69 13.19
C LEU A 43 -20.42 4.59 13.95
N PRO A 44 -20.60 3.41 13.35
CA PRO A 44 -21.18 2.28 14.04
C PRO A 44 -20.26 1.80 15.18
N GLU A 45 -20.84 1.09 16.14
CA GLU A 45 -20.07 0.51 17.24
C GLU A 45 -18.92 -0.39 16.75
N ALA A 46 -17.84 -0.38 17.51
CA ALA A 46 -16.68 -1.21 17.25
C ALA A 46 -17.07 -2.69 17.27
N HIS A 47 -16.60 -3.44 16.27
CA HIS A 47 -16.79 -4.88 16.22
C HIS A 47 -15.56 -5.57 16.82
N SER A 48 -15.75 -6.72 17.48
CA SER A 48 -14.65 -7.62 17.78
C SER A 48 -14.03 -8.17 16.48
N GLU A 49 -12.80 -8.67 16.56
CA GLU A 49 -12.12 -9.25 15.40
C GLU A 49 -12.93 -10.37 14.73
N SER A 50 -13.56 -11.24 15.54
CA SER A 50 -14.40 -12.34 15.05
C SER A 50 -15.64 -11.84 14.31
N GLU A 51 -16.33 -10.84 14.87
CA GLU A 51 -17.51 -10.23 14.25
C GLU A 51 -17.15 -9.56 12.93
N LEU A 52 -16.04 -8.82 12.90
CA LEU A 52 -15.55 -8.16 11.68
C LEU A 52 -15.22 -9.19 10.59
N ARG A 53 -14.48 -10.26 10.91
CA ARG A 53 -14.16 -11.33 9.96
C ARG A 53 -15.42 -12.00 9.41
N LYS A 54 -16.41 -12.29 10.26
CA LYS A 54 -17.69 -12.87 9.84
C LYS A 54 -18.47 -11.93 8.92
N LYS A 55 -18.49 -10.63 9.24
CA LYS A 55 -19.17 -9.60 8.45
C LYS A 55 -18.54 -9.44 7.07
N LEU A 56 -17.20 -9.36 7.00
CA LEU A 56 -16.46 -9.25 5.74
C LEU A 56 -16.63 -10.50 4.88
N ARG A 57 -16.64 -11.70 5.49
CA ARG A 57 -16.94 -12.95 4.77
C ARG A 57 -18.33 -12.89 4.13
N LYS A 58 -19.37 -12.55 4.90
CA LYS A 58 -20.74 -12.41 4.37
C LYS A 58 -20.85 -11.38 3.25
N LEU A 59 -20.09 -10.28 3.34
CA LEU A 59 -20.05 -9.28 2.29
C LEU A 59 -19.40 -9.84 1.02
N SER A 60 -18.29 -10.57 1.15
CA SER A 60 -17.59 -11.19 0.03
C SER A 60 -18.42 -12.28 -0.67
N GLU A 61 -19.32 -12.95 0.05
CA GLU A 61 -20.24 -13.97 -0.50
C GLU A 61 -21.29 -13.39 -1.47
N LYS A 62 -21.47 -12.07 -1.50
CA LYS A 62 -22.33 -11.40 -2.48
C LYS A 62 -21.70 -11.28 -3.86
N ASN A 63 -20.39 -11.50 -3.98
CA ASN A 63 -19.70 -11.43 -5.27
C ASN A 63 -19.93 -12.72 -6.06
N GLU A 64 -20.30 -12.59 -7.33
CA GLU A 64 -20.40 -13.70 -8.26
C GLU A 64 -19.03 -14.05 -8.82
N LYS A 65 -18.67 -15.34 -8.79
CA LYS A 65 -17.40 -15.84 -9.32
C LYS A 65 -17.62 -16.41 -10.71
N PHE A 66 -17.05 -15.76 -11.71
CA PHE A 66 -17.11 -16.19 -13.11
C PHE A 66 -15.75 -16.68 -13.61
N VAL A 67 -15.78 -17.59 -14.58
CA VAL A 67 -14.62 -17.79 -15.45
C VAL A 67 -14.58 -16.62 -16.44
N CYS A 68 -13.59 -15.74 -16.31
CA CYS A 68 -13.53 -14.49 -17.05
C CYS A 68 -12.55 -14.58 -18.25
N PHE A 69 -13.09 -14.52 -19.47
CA PHE A 69 -12.31 -14.46 -20.71
C PHE A 69 -12.34 -13.07 -21.38
N ARG A 70 -12.67 -12.01 -20.63
CA ARG A 70 -12.80 -10.65 -21.18
C ARG A 70 -11.46 -10.04 -21.62
N GLY A 71 -10.35 -10.49 -21.04
CA GLY A 71 -9.02 -9.95 -21.31
C GLY A 71 -8.90 -8.48 -20.85
N ALA A 72 -8.47 -7.60 -21.76
CA ALA A 72 -8.27 -6.17 -21.50
C ALA A 72 -7.22 -5.87 -20.41
N GLY A 73 -6.10 -6.59 -20.44
CA GLY A 73 -4.97 -6.35 -19.52
C GLY A 73 -5.08 -7.07 -18.16
N SER A 74 -6.21 -7.71 -17.86
CA SER A 74 -6.37 -8.56 -16.67
C SER A 74 -6.70 -9.98 -17.10
N TYR A 75 -5.88 -10.94 -16.67
CA TYR A 75 -5.99 -12.34 -17.05
C TYR A 75 -5.97 -13.21 -15.81
N ASP A 76 -6.80 -14.25 -15.80
CA ASP A 76 -6.75 -15.24 -14.73
C ASP A 76 -5.45 -16.04 -14.83
N VAL A 77 -4.75 -16.21 -13.70
CA VAL A 77 -3.44 -16.86 -13.64
C VAL A 77 -3.39 -17.82 -12.46
N TYR A 78 -2.77 -18.98 -12.68
CA TYR A 78 -2.47 -19.89 -11.58
C TYR A 78 -1.48 -19.22 -10.62
N THR A 79 -1.89 -19.04 -9.37
CA THR A 79 -1.04 -18.51 -8.30
C THR A 79 -0.49 -19.67 -7.48
N PRO A 80 0.83 -19.95 -7.53
CA PRO A 80 1.42 -21.02 -6.73
C PRO A 80 1.17 -20.82 -5.23
N ALA A 81 0.92 -21.92 -4.50
CA ALA A 81 0.56 -21.88 -3.08
C ALA A 81 1.62 -21.23 -2.17
N VAL A 82 2.87 -21.17 -2.62
CA VAL A 82 3.97 -20.49 -1.92
C VAL A 82 3.79 -18.97 -1.90
N ILE A 83 3.10 -18.37 -2.89
CA ILE A 83 2.98 -16.91 -3.02
C ILE A 83 2.16 -16.29 -1.87
N PRO A 84 0.96 -16.78 -1.51
CA PRO A 84 0.25 -16.31 -0.32
C PRO A 84 1.06 -16.50 0.97
N ALA A 85 1.81 -17.60 1.08
CA ALA A 85 2.64 -17.84 2.26
C ALA A 85 3.77 -16.80 2.37
N LEU A 86 4.47 -16.51 1.27
CA LEU A 86 5.52 -15.49 1.22
C LEU A 86 4.99 -14.09 1.51
N THR A 87 3.90 -13.69 0.85
CA THR A 87 3.30 -12.35 1.02
C THR A 87 2.69 -12.13 2.40
N SER A 88 2.38 -13.19 3.15
CA SER A 88 1.90 -13.10 4.53
C SER A 88 3.01 -12.90 5.58
N ARG A 89 4.29 -13.09 5.20
CA ARG A 89 5.43 -12.91 6.10
C ARG A 89 5.67 -11.44 6.38
N GLN A 90 5.95 -11.10 7.64
CA GLN A 90 6.00 -9.72 8.11
C GLN A 90 7.10 -8.91 7.41
N GLU A 91 8.26 -9.52 7.19
CA GLU A 91 9.40 -8.90 6.50
C GLU A 91 9.11 -8.43 5.07
N PHE A 92 8.10 -9.01 4.39
CA PHE A 92 7.63 -8.56 3.09
C PHE A 92 6.41 -7.63 3.19
N LEU A 93 5.60 -7.79 4.23
CA LEU A 93 4.33 -7.08 4.39
C LEU A 93 4.47 -5.72 5.07
N THR A 94 5.43 -5.56 5.99
CA THR A 94 5.56 -4.37 6.83
C THR A 94 6.78 -3.51 6.51
N SER A 95 7.74 -4.03 5.72
CA SER A 95 8.86 -3.22 5.23
C SER A 95 8.36 -2.12 4.28
N TYR A 96 9.05 -0.98 4.28
CA TYR A 96 8.76 0.13 3.37
C TYR A 96 9.91 0.33 2.38
N THR A 97 9.90 1.46 1.66
CA THR A 97 10.93 1.80 0.68
C THR A 97 12.35 1.56 1.25
N PRO A 98 13.23 0.85 0.53
CA PRO A 98 14.53 0.40 1.03
C PRO A 98 15.57 1.55 1.05
N TYR A 99 15.28 2.63 1.79
CA TYR A 99 16.18 3.79 1.93
C TYR A 99 17.47 3.45 2.69
N GLN A 100 17.46 2.39 3.51
CA GLN A 100 18.62 1.90 4.26
C GLN A 100 19.10 0.59 3.60
N PRO A 101 19.98 0.66 2.60
CA PRO A 101 20.33 -0.49 1.77
C PRO A 101 21.01 -1.62 2.56
N GLU A 102 21.80 -1.30 3.58
CA GLU A 102 22.56 -2.26 4.40
C GLU A 102 21.65 -3.25 5.14
N VAL A 103 20.42 -2.83 5.45
CA VAL A 103 19.39 -3.64 6.14
C VAL A 103 18.24 -4.03 5.22
N SER A 104 18.35 -3.78 3.91
CA SER A 104 17.29 -4.01 2.92
C SER A 104 17.75 -4.84 1.71
N GLN A 105 18.89 -5.54 1.81
CA GLN A 105 19.48 -6.28 0.68
C GLN A 105 18.54 -7.34 0.08
N GLY A 106 17.73 -8.03 0.90
CA GLY A 106 16.74 -8.99 0.39
C GLY A 106 15.69 -8.33 -0.51
N THR A 107 15.24 -7.13 -0.15
CA THR A 107 14.30 -6.34 -0.96
C THR A 107 14.93 -5.83 -2.23
N LEU A 108 16.14 -5.29 -2.14
CA LEU A 108 16.88 -4.82 -3.30
C LEU A 108 17.18 -5.97 -4.28
N GLN A 109 17.46 -7.17 -3.76
CA GLN A 109 17.70 -8.36 -4.59
C GLN A 109 16.46 -8.75 -5.41
N TYR A 110 15.29 -8.89 -4.81
CA TYR A 110 14.11 -9.28 -5.61
C TYR A 110 13.65 -8.16 -6.56
N ILE A 111 13.93 -6.89 -6.24
CA ILE A 111 13.71 -5.76 -7.17
C ILE A 111 14.65 -5.89 -8.37
N PHE A 112 15.93 -6.19 -8.14
CA PHE A 112 16.90 -6.42 -9.20
C PHE A 112 16.52 -7.63 -10.07
N GLU A 113 16.04 -8.71 -9.47
CA GLU A 113 15.53 -9.89 -10.21
C GLU A 113 14.31 -9.54 -11.06
N PHE A 114 13.37 -8.74 -10.53
CA PHE A 114 12.26 -8.22 -11.32
C PHE A 114 12.73 -7.39 -12.51
N GLN A 115 13.66 -6.46 -12.30
CA GLN A 115 14.21 -5.62 -13.37
C GLN A 115 14.90 -6.47 -14.44
N SER A 116 15.71 -7.45 -14.02
CA SER A 116 16.41 -8.36 -14.91
C SER A 116 15.42 -9.19 -15.74
N LEU A 117 14.38 -9.75 -15.10
CA LEU A 117 13.33 -10.49 -15.78
C LEU A 117 12.61 -9.64 -16.83
N ILE A 118 12.28 -8.38 -16.53
CA ILE A 118 11.64 -7.49 -17.49
C ILE A 118 12.58 -7.16 -18.66
N CYS A 119 13.87 -6.89 -18.41
CA CYS A 119 14.85 -6.68 -19.47
C CYS A 119 14.98 -7.92 -20.37
N GLU A 120 15.08 -9.12 -19.80
CA GLU A 120 15.16 -10.37 -20.57
C GLU A 120 13.90 -10.64 -21.41
N LEU A 121 12.71 -10.39 -20.84
CA LEU A 121 11.43 -10.59 -21.53
C LEU A 121 11.20 -9.58 -22.66
N THR A 122 11.63 -8.33 -22.48
CA THR A 122 11.36 -7.24 -23.43
C THR A 122 12.50 -7.00 -24.42
N GLY A 123 13.70 -7.48 -24.11
CA GLY A 123 14.92 -7.21 -24.88
C GLY A 123 15.41 -5.76 -24.76
N LEU A 124 14.94 -5.01 -23.75
CA LEU A 124 15.39 -3.63 -23.49
C LEU A 124 16.54 -3.60 -22.48
N ASP A 125 17.35 -2.55 -22.53
CA ASP A 125 18.57 -2.45 -21.72
C ASP A 125 18.29 -2.22 -20.23
N ILE A 126 17.21 -1.50 -19.89
CA ILE A 126 16.93 -1.04 -18.51
C ILE A 126 15.44 -1.14 -18.22
N SER A 127 15.12 -1.65 -17.02
CA SER A 127 13.79 -1.57 -16.40
C SER A 127 13.86 -0.81 -15.08
N ASN A 128 12.79 -0.11 -14.73
CA ASN A 128 12.61 0.43 -13.38
C ASN A 128 12.06 -0.65 -12.43
N ALA A 129 11.90 -0.28 -11.16
CA ALA A 129 11.43 -1.16 -10.08
C ALA A 129 9.89 -1.25 -9.97
N SER A 130 9.17 -1.20 -11.09
CA SER A 130 7.69 -1.13 -11.25
C SER A 130 7.08 0.27 -11.34
N VAL A 131 5.81 0.30 -11.79
CA VAL A 131 4.87 1.43 -11.83
C VAL A 131 3.47 0.89 -11.50
N TYR A 132 2.49 1.78 -11.32
CA TYR A 132 1.17 1.41 -10.78
C TYR A 132 0.38 0.45 -11.68
N ASP A 133 0.27 0.73 -12.98
CA ASP A 133 -0.46 -0.09 -13.93
C ASP A 133 0.01 0.16 -15.38
N GLY A 134 -0.51 -0.61 -16.33
CA GLY A 134 -0.13 -0.49 -17.74
C GLY A 134 -0.54 0.83 -18.40
N ALA A 135 -1.64 1.46 -17.97
CA ALA A 135 -2.12 2.71 -18.56
C ALA A 135 -1.26 3.89 -18.14
N THR A 136 -0.92 3.96 -16.85
CA THR A 136 0.01 4.94 -16.28
C THR A 136 1.42 4.71 -16.83
N ALA A 137 1.87 3.47 -16.98
CA ALA A 137 3.14 3.14 -17.65
C ALA A 137 3.21 3.71 -19.07
N ALA A 138 2.14 3.54 -19.85
CA ALA A 138 2.05 4.07 -21.20
C ALA A 138 2.12 5.61 -21.19
N MET A 139 1.43 6.30 -20.27
CA MET A 139 1.53 7.75 -20.13
C MET A 139 2.95 8.21 -19.77
N GLU A 140 3.63 7.54 -18.86
CA GLU A 140 5.02 7.87 -18.51
C GLU A 140 5.94 7.72 -19.73
N ALA A 141 5.76 6.67 -20.54
CA ALA A 141 6.49 6.52 -21.80
C ALA A 141 6.22 7.69 -22.77
N MET A 142 4.98 8.19 -22.86
CA MET A 142 4.64 9.36 -23.64
C MET A 142 5.36 10.62 -23.13
N PHE A 143 5.39 10.84 -21.81
CA PHE A 143 6.08 11.98 -21.22
C PHE A 143 7.59 11.91 -21.42
N MET A 144 8.20 10.73 -21.27
CA MET A 144 9.62 10.53 -21.58
C MET A 144 9.92 10.86 -23.05
N ALA A 145 9.09 10.40 -23.99
CA ALA A 145 9.27 10.69 -25.42
C ALA A 145 9.10 12.18 -25.74
N ILE A 146 8.14 12.87 -25.13
CA ILE A 146 7.93 14.32 -25.28
C ILE A 146 9.14 15.07 -24.72
N ALA A 147 9.60 14.72 -23.52
CA ALA A 147 10.76 15.35 -22.88
C ALA A 147 12.03 15.17 -23.72
N GLN A 148 12.26 13.97 -24.24
CA GLN A 148 13.46 13.66 -25.03
C GLN A 148 13.46 14.30 -26.42
N THR A 149 12.30 14.42 -27.07
CA THR A 149 12.21 14.88 -28.48
C THR A 149 11.76 16.33 -28.63
N GLY A 150 11.16 16.93 -27.60
CA GLY A 150 10.50 18.24 -27.64
C GLY A 150 9.22 18.28 -28.49
N ARG A 151 8.77 17.15 -29.03
CA ARG A 151 7.57 17.08 -29.88
C ARG A 151 6.32 17.05 -29.01
N LYS A 152 5.27 17.76 -29.44
CA LYS A 152 4.00 17.90 -28.69
C LYS A 152 2.89 16.95 -29.14
N LYS A 153 3.16 16.09 -30.11
CA LYS A 153 2.18 15.15 -30.68
C LYS A 153 2.65 13.72 -30.48
N VAL A 154 1.80 12.92 -29.85
CA VAL A 154 2.00 11.48 -29.69
C VAL A 154 0.92 10.75 -30.51
N LEU A 155 1.33 9.71 -31.21
CA LEU A 155 0.41 8.85 -31.95
C LEU A 155 0.10 7.62 -31.09
N VAL A 156 -1.19 7.33 -30.91
CA VAL A 156 -1.66 6.17 -30.16
C VAL A 156 -2.40 5.26 -31.14
N SER A 157 -2.09 3.97 -31.11
CA SER A 157 -2.78 2.98 -31.92
C SER A 157 -4.24 2.86 -31.47
N SER A 158 -5.16 2.72 -32.42
CA SER A 158 -6.57 2.40 -32.14
C SER A 158 -6.82 0.89 -31.99
N ALA A 159 -5.78 0.08 -32.19
CA ALA A 159 -5.85 -1.38 -32.10
C ALA A 159 -6.00 -1.87 -30.67
#